data_AF-A0A2J8IJA5-F1
#
_entry.id   AF-A0A2J8IJA5-F1
#
_cell.length_a   1.000
_cell.length_b   1.000
_cell.length_c   1.000
_cell.angle_alpha   90.00
_cell.angle_beta   90.00
_cell.angle_gamma   90.00
#
_symmetry.space_group_name_H-M   'P 1'
#
loop_
_entity.id
_entity.type
_entity.pdbx_description
1 polymer ?
#
loop_
_entity_poly.entity_id
_entity_poly.type
_entity_poly.pdbx_seq_one_letter_code
_entity_poly.pdbx_strand_id
1 'polypeptide(L)'
;MPAKTAGKGSLDTPLSGRQRILPKFSPDPDAFGHATEGFARFMGTPQFLVYMTVFVVVWLAWNTWAPLEWQFDSRALGFTLLTLMLSLQASYAAPLLLLAQNRQDDRDRVSLQQDRQRAERNLSDTEYLTRELASLRIALREVATRDYVRAELRSLLEDMLEAQEELRTHDPSGQGQHESPRDKVREKLKEQRDRQRNPRTQQIPRLKPGHSTQDR
;
A
#
# COMPACT_ATOMS: atom_id res chain seq x y z
N MET A 1 -35.48 55.80 -6.32
CA MET A 1 -34.27 55.35 -7.04
C MET A 1 -33.62 54.25 -6.20
N PRO A 2 -33.72 52.98 -6.63
CA PRO A 2 -32.52 52.14 -6.63
C PRO A 2 -32.30 51.45 -7.98
N ALA A 3 -31.02 51.33 -8.31
CA ALA A 3 -30.49 51.03 -9.64
C ALA A 3 -30.72 49.58 -10.09
N LYS A 4 -31.13 49.41 -11.34
CA LYS A 4 -31.24 48.12 -12.03
C LYS A 4 -29.86 47.79 -12.63
N THR A 5 -29.09 46.94 -11.98
CA THR A 5 -27.82 46.44 -12.50
C THR A 5 -28.08 45.51 -13.68
N ALA A 6 -27.70 45.96 -14.88
CA ALA A 6 -27.68 45.14 -16.09
C ALA A 6 -26.58 44.08 -15.97
N GLY A 7 -26.98 42.80 -15.91
CA GLY A 7 -26.06 41.68 -16.00
C GLY A 7 -25.47 41.59 -17.41
N LYS A 8 -24.14 41.72 -17.50
CA LYS A 8 -23.35 41.46 -18.70
C LYS A 8 -23.65 40.04 -19.20
N GLY A 9 -24.09 39.93 -20.46
CA GLY A 9 -24.19 38.65 -21.15
C GLY A 9 -22.83 37.96 -21.19
N SER A 10 -22.75 36.78 -20.57
CA SER A 10 -21.62 35.87 -20.70
C SER A 10 -21.51 35.47 -22.17
N LEU A 11 -20.43 35.92 -22.81
CA LEU A 11 -20.11 35.69 -24.21
C LEU A 11 -19.30 34.40 -24.40
N ASP A 12 -19.49 33.40 -23.51
CA ASP A 12 -18.69 32.18 -23.46
C ASP A 12 -19.58 30.93 -23.27
N THR A 13 -20.70 30.87 -23.99
CA THR A 13 -21.40 29.59 -24.16
C THR A 13 -21.15 29.11 -25.59
N PRO A 14 -20.24 28.16 -25.84
CA PRO A 14 -20.13 27.57 -27.16
C PRO A 14 -21.48 26.92 -27.47
N LEU A 15 -22.12 27.39 -28.55
CA LEU A 15 -23.32 26.78 -29.10
C LEU A 15 -23.05 25.30 -29.31
N SER A 16 -23.53 24.49 -28.36
CA SER A 16 -23.37 23.05 -28.38
C SER A 16 -24.00 22.51 -29.66
N GLY A 17 -23.18 21.72 -30.34
CA GLY A 17 -23.40 21.26 -31.70
C GLY A 17 -24.76 20.62 -31.91
N ARG A 18 -25.38 21.02 -33.02
CA ARG A 18 -26.23 20.22 -33.92
C ARG A 18 -26.58 18.85 -33.33
N GLN A 19 -27.77 18.75 -32.74
CA GLN A 19 -28.35 17.50 -32.25
C GLN A 19 -28.19 16.41 -33.32
N ARG A 20 -27.29 15.46 -33.07
CA ARG A 20 -27.13 14.26 -33.89
C ARG A 20 -28.39 13.42 -33.69
N ILE A 21 -29.23 13.35 -34.72
CA ILE A 21 -30.53 12.66 -34.75
C ILE A 21 -30.38 11.14 -34.91
N LEU A 22 -29.18 10.60 -34.73
CA LEU A 22 -28.91 9.17 -34.86
C LEU A 22 -28.82 8.55 -33.46
N PRO A 23 -29.63 7.51 -33.15
CA PRO A 23 -29.49 6.79 -31.90
C PRO A 23 -28.09 6.18 -31.85
N LYS A 24 -27.30 6.59 -30.86
CA LYS A 24 -25.94 6.09 -30.64
C LYS A 24 -26.07 4.67 -30.10
N PHE A 25 -26.08 3.67 -30.99
CA PHE A 25 -25.81 2.28 -30.62
C PHE A 25 -24.44 2.28 -29.93
N SER A 26 -24.47 2.21 -28.60
CA SER A 26 -23.30 2.02 -27.77
C SER A 26 -23.43 0.59 -27.28
N PRO A 27 -22.85 -0.41 -27.98
CA PRO A 27 -22.81 -1.76 -27.47
C PRO A 27 -22.18 -1.71 -26.08
N ASP A 28 -22.86 -2.27 -25.09
CA ASP A 28 -22.42 -2.25 -23.70
C ASP A 28 -21.10 -3.04 -23.60
N PRO A 29 -19.94 -2.35 -23.44
CA PRO A 29 -18.63 -2.99 -23.52
C PRO A 29 -18.42 -3.98 -22.38
N ASP A 30 -19.13 -3.80 -21.26
CA ASP A 30 -19.03 -4.68 -20.09
C ASP A 30 -19.71 -6.03 -20.34
N ALA A 31 -20.89 -6.03 -20.98
CA ALA A 31 -21.60 -7.25 -21.34
C ALA A 31 -20.81 -8.09 -22.37
N PHE A 32 -20.24 -7.43 -23.38
CA PHE A 32 -19.38 -8.09 -24.37
C PHE A 32 -18.09 -8.61 -23.74
N GLY A 33 -17.50 -7.86 -22.80
CA GLY A 33 -16.30 -8.22 -22.05
C GLY A 33 -16.47 -9.47 -21.19
N HIS A 34 -17.60 -9.60 -20.48
CA HIS A 34 -17.92 -10.80 -19.71
C HIS A 34 -18.14 -12.03 -20.60
N ALA A 35 -18.83 -11.87 -21.74
CA ALA A 35 -19.04 -12.96 -22.70
C ALA A 35 -17.71 -13.43 -23.32
N THR A 36 -16.82 -12.51 -23.70
CA THR A 36 -15.49 -12.85 -24.25
C THR A 36 -14.57 -13.49 -23.20
N GLU A 37 -14.63 -13.10 -21.94
CA GLU A 37 -13.84 -13.75 -20.87
C GLU A 37 -14.29 -15.20 -20.61
N GLY A 38 -15.60 -15.45 -20.67
CA GLY A 38 -16.14 -16.82 -20.62
C GLY A 38 -15.67 -17.65 -21.81
N PHE A 39 -15.73 -17.08 -23.02
CA PHE A 39 -15.30 -17.74 -24.25
C PHE A 39 -13.80 -18.05 -24.27
N ALA A 40 -12.97 -17.12 -23.76
CA ALA A 40 -11.52 -17.29 -23.67
C ALA A 40 -11.13 -18.41 -22.70
N ARG A 41 -11.77 -18.48 -21.51
CA ARG A 41 -11.57 -19.62 -20.59
C ARG A 41 -12.04 -20.94 -21.20
N PHE A 42 -13.14 -20.92 -21.94
CA PHE A 42 -13.67 -22.11 -22.59
C PHE A 42 -12.74 -22.64 -23.69
N MET A 43 -12.22 -21.78 -24.58
CA MET A 43 -11.26 -22.17 -25.63
C MET A 43 -9.92 -22.67 -25.08
N GLY A 44 -9.48 -22.19 -23.92
CA GLY A 44 -8.22 -22.62 -23.29
C GLY A 44 -8.30 -23.97 -22.55
N THR A 45 -9.49 -24.57 -22.44
CA THR A 45 -9.71 -25.82 -21.68
C THR A 45 -9.70 -27.03 -22.63
N PRO A 46 -9.09 -28.18 -22.27
CA PRO A 46 -9.10 -29.39 -23.11
C PRO A 46 -10.51 -29.91 -23.45
N GLN A 47 -11.50 -29.53 -22.65
CA GLN A 47 -12.91 -29.85 -22.87
C GLN A 47 -13.46 -29.31 -24.19
N PHE A 48 -12.99 -28.14 -24.67
CA PHE A 48 -13.41 -27.59 -25.96
C PHE A 48 -13.01 -28.49 -27.12
N LEU A 49 -11.78 -29.02 -27.10
CA LEU A 49 -11.28 -29.94 -28.13
C LEU A 49 -12.09 -31.24 -28.18
N VAL A 50 -12.50 -31.75 -27.01
CA VAL A 50 -13.37 -32.93 -26.93
C VAL A 50 -14.73 -32.65 -27.56
N TYR A 51 -15.40 -31.54 -27.20
CA TYR A 51 -16.69 -31.18 -27.79
C TYR A 51 -16.60 -30.96 -29.31
N MET A 52 -15.55 -30.28 -29.79
CA MET A 52 -15.33 -30.07 -31.23
C MET A 52 -15.09 -31.38 -31.96
N THR A 53 -14.31 -32.29 -31.37
CA THR A 53 -14.06 -33.62 -31.95
C THR A 53 -15.34 -34.43 -32.02
N VAL A 54 -16.15 -34.44 -30.95
CA VAL A 54 -17.45 -35.11 -30.93
C VAL A 54 -18.38 -34.52 -32.00
N PHE A 55 -18.44 -33.20 -32.13
CA PHE A 55 -19.24 -32.54 -33.18
C PHE A 55 -18.83 -32.99 -34.58
N VAL A 56 -17.53 -32.97 -34.89
CA VAL A 56 -17.00 -33.42 -36.19
C VAL A 56 -17.32 -34.89 -36.43
N VAL A 57 -17.12 -35.76 -35.43
CA VAL A 57 -17.42 -37.19 -35.54
C VAL A 57 -18.91 -37.43 -35.79
N VAL A 58 -19.80 -36.76 -35.05
CA VAL A 58 -21.25 -36.87 -35.23
C VAL A 58 -21.67 -36.37 -36.61
N TRP A 59 -21.09 -35.26 -37.08
CA TRP A 59 -21.35 -34.72 -38.41
C TRP A 59 -20.96 -35.70 -39.52
N LEU A 60 -19.75 -36.26 -39.43
CA LEU A 60 -19.25 -37.26 -40.37
C LEU A 60 -20.11 -38.52 -40.34
N ALA A 61 -20.43 -39.02 -39.15
CA ALA A 61 -21.28 -40.20 -38.95
C ALA A 61 -22.66 -40.01 -39.58
N TRP A 62 -23.30 -38.87 -39.30
CA TRP A 62 -24.61 -38.52 -39.85
C TRP A 62 -24.58 -38.48 -41.38
N ASN A 63 -23.66 -37.70 -41.97
CA ASN A 63 -23.59 -37.54 -43.41
C ASN A 63 -23.05 -38.78 -44.15
N THR A 64 -22.39 -39.71 -43.44
CA THR A 64 -21.92 -40.99 -44.02
C THR A 64 -22.99 -42.06 -44.01
N TRP A 65 -23.81 -42.15 -42.95
CA TRP A 65 -24.82 -43.19 -42.79
C TRP A 65 -26.24 -42.76 -43.18
N ALA A 66 -26.51 -41.46 -43.35
CA ALA A 66 -27.80 -40.98 -43.82
C ALA A 66 -28.05 -41.37 -45.29
N PRO A 67 -29.30 -41.68 -45.69
CA PRO A 67 -29.69 -41.86 -47.08
C PRO A 67 -29.41 -40.60 -47.92
N LEU A 68 -29.12 -40.75 -49.23
CA LEU A 68 -28.75 -39.64 -50.13
C LEU A 68 -29.72 -38.44 -50.09
N GLU A 69 -31.01 -38.70 -49.91
CA GLU A 69 -32.07 -37.69 -49.83
C GLU A 69 -31.94 -36.77 -48.59
N TRP A 70 -31.27 -37.23 -47.52
CA TRP A 70 -31.10 -36.51 -46.25
C TRP A 70 -29.63 -36.13 -45.96
N GLN A 71 -28.73 -36.36 -46.91
CA GLN A 71 -27.34 -35.93 -46.81
C GLN A 71 -27.26 -34.43 -47.08
N PHE A 72 -27.12 -33.65 -46.02
CA PHE A 72 -26.88 -32.20 -46.13
C PHE A 72 -25.47 -31.91 -46.68
N ASP A 73 -24.48 -32.75 -46.32
CA ASP A 73 -23.08 -32.61 -46.69
C ASP A 73 -22.55 -33.94 -47.25
N SER A 74 -22.92 -34.24 -48.51
CA SER A 74 -22.64 -35.52 -49.16
C SER A 74 -21.15 -35.86 -49.17
N ARG A 75 -20.82 -37.10 -48.79
CA ARG A 75 -19.45 -37.64 -48.78
C ARG A 75 -18.76 -37.55 -50.16
N ALA A 76 -19.53 -37.62 -51.24
CA ALA A 76 -19.02 -37.51 -52.62
C ALA A 76 -18.35 -36.16 -52.92
N LEU A 77 -18.76 -35.09 -52.23
CA LEU A 77 -18.20 -33.74 -52.34
C LEU A 77 -17.14 -33.46 -51.26
N GLY A 78 -16.72 -34.48 -50.50
CA GLY A 78 -15.64 -34.36 -49.51
C GLY A 78 -15.99 -33.51 -48.29
N PHE A 79 -17.27 -33.43 -47.88
CA PHE A 79 -17.73 -32.61 -46.76
C PHE A 79 -17.45 -31.11 -46.94
N THR A 80 -17.91 -30.57 -48.07
CA THR A 80 -17.68 -29.17 -48.45
C THR A 80 -18.27 -28.21 -47.42
N LEU A 81 -19.46 -28.49 -46.88
CA LEU A 81 -20.08 -27.61 -45.88
C LEU A 81 -19.31 -27.59 -44.57
N LEU A 82 -18.87 -28.76 -44.08
CA LEU A 82 -18.02 -28.84 -42.90
C LEU A 82 -16.74 -28.01 -43.08
N THR A 83 -16.11 -28.12 -44.25
CA THR A 83 -14.88 -27.38 -44.57
C THR A 83 -15.11 -25.87 -44.62
N LEU A 84 -16.21 -25.43 -45.25
CA LEU A 84 -16.59 -24.03 -45.29
C LEU A 84 -16.87 -23.49 -43.88
N MET A 85 -17.55 -24.27 -43.04
CA MET A 85 -17.84 -23.89 -41.67
C MET A 85 -16.57 -23.80 -40.81
N LEU A 86 -15.64 -24.75 -40.92
CA LEU A 86 -14.37 -24.73 -40.18
C LEU A 86 -13.48 -23.57 -40.62
N SER A 87 -13.41 -23.26 -41.92
CA SER A 87 -12.65 -22.12 -42.42
C SER A 87 -13.23 -20.77 -41.96
N LEU A 88 -14.57 -20.65 -41.94
CA LEU A 88 -15.24 -19.49 -41.36
C LEU A 88 -14.99 -19.36 -39.86
N GLN A 89 -15.05 -20.48 -39.12
CA GLN A 89 -14.82 -20.52 -37.68
C GLN A 89 -13.41 -20.03 -37.33
N ALA A 90 -12.39 -20.46 -38.08
CA ALA A 90 -11.02 -19.97 -37.92
C ALA A 90 -10.91 -18.45 -38.19
N SER A 91 -11.55 -17.98 -39.27
CA SER A 91 -11.52 -16.56 -39.67
C SER A 91 -12.19 -15.63 -38.65
N TYR A 92 -13.33 -16.05 -38.05
CA TYR A 92 -14.04 -15.26 -37.05
C TYR A 92 -13.46 -15.41 -35.63
N ALA A 93 -12.75 -16.50 -35.35
CA ALA A 93 -12.08 -16.68 -34.07
C ALA A 93 -10.97 -15.63 -33.86
N ALA A 94 -10.20 -15.29 -34.89
CA ALA A 94 -9.10 -14.32 -34.80
C ALA A 94 -9.52 -12.93 -34.28
N PRO A 95 -10.53 -12.24 -34.86
CA PRO A 95 -10.95 -10.91 -34.38
C PRO A 95 -11.59 -10.95 -32.98
N LEU A 96 -12.32 -12.02 -32.64
CA LEU A 96 -12.85 -12.21 -31.29
C LEU A 96 -11.74 -12.44 -30.26
N LEU A 97 -10.74 -13.24 -30.62
CA LEU A 97 -9.58 -13.51 -29.77
C LEU A 97 -8.78 -12.24 -29.52
N LEU A 98 -8.57 -11.40 -30.54
CA LEU A 98 -7.91 -10.10 -30.39
C LEU A 98 -8.65 -9.17 -29.41
N LEU A 99 -9.98 -9.14 -29.46
CA LEU A 99 -10.79 -8.36 -28.51
C LEU A 99 -10.70 -8.90 -27.07
N ALA A 100 -10.65 -10.22 -26.91
CA ALA A 100 -10.45 -10.84 -25.60
C ALA A 100 -9.05 -10.57 -25.04
N GLN A 101 -8.02 -10.61 -25.90
CA GLN A 101 -6.62 -10.39 -25.55
C GLN A 101 -6.36 -8.95 -25.10
N ASN A 102 -6.87 -7.94 -25.81
CA ASN A 102 -6.70 -6.53 -25.41
C ASN A 102 -7.12 -6.27 -23.96
N ARG A 103 -8.18 -6.95 -23.48
CA ARG A 103 -8.68 -6.78 -22.11
C ARG A 103 -7.91 -7.60 -21.06
N GLN A 104 -7.21 -8.66 -21.47
CA GLN A 104 -6.23 -9.35 -20.63
C GLN A 104 -4.98 -8.50 -20.49
N ASP A 105 -4.47 -7.96 -21.60
CA ASP A 105 -3.31 -7.09 -21.64
C ASP A 105 -3.52 -5.81 -20.80
N ASP A 106 -4.72 -5.22 -20.83
CA ASP A 106 -5.07 -4.07 -19.99
C ASP A 106 -5.03 -4.41 -18.49
N ARG A 107 -5.55 -5.59 -18.08
CA ARG A 107 -5.47 -6.07 -16.69
C ARG A 107 -4.03 -6.34 -16.28
N ASP A 108 -3.26 -7.00 -17.14
CA ASP A 108 -1.86 -7.33 -16.90
C ASP A 108 -1.02 -6.06 -16.80
N ARG A 109 -1.31 -5.05 -17.62
CA ARG A 109 -0.66 -3.73 -17.54
C ARG A 109 -0.91 -3.05 -16.19
N VAL A 110 -2.15 -3.05 -15.70
CA VAL A 110 -2.47 -2.48 -14.37
C VAL A 110 -1.77 -3.25 -13.27
N SER A 111 -1.77 -4.59 -13.33
CA SER A 111 -1.07 -5.45 -12.38
C SER A 111 0.44 -5.14 -12.35
N LEU A 112 1.08 -5.03 -13.51
CA LEU A 112 2.50 -4.69 -13.64
C LEU A 112 2.82 -3.28 -13.12
N GLN A 113 1.94 -2.30 -13.35
CA GLN A 113 2.12 -0.95 -12.80
C GLN A 113 2.05 -0.94 -11.27
N GLN A 114 1.12 -1.69 -10.69
CA GLN A 114 1.01 -1.83 -9.23
C GLN A 114 2.22 -2.54 -8.65
N ASP A 115 2.70 -3.60 -9.30
CA ASP A 115 3.89 -4.33 -8.88
C ASP A 115 5.13 -3.44 -8.88
N ARG A 116 5.32 -2.62 -9.93
CA ARG A 116 6.39 -1.61 -9.99
C ARG A 116 6.31 -0.61 -8.84
N GLN A 117 5.14 -0.04 -8.57
CA GLN A 117 4.97 0.90 -7.45
C GLN A 117 5.25 0.25 -6.10
N ARG A 118 4.88 -1.03 -5.92
CA ARG A 118 5.20 -1.79 -4.70
C ARG A 118 6.69 -2.02 -4.59
N ALA A 119 7.37 -2.39 -5.68
CA ALA A 119 8.81 -2.56 -5.70
C ALA A 119 9.56 -1.27 -5.35
N GLU A 120 9.12 -0.12 -5.89
CA GLU A 120 9.67 1.19 -5.53
C GLU A 120 9.49 1.50 -4.04
N ARG A 121 8.31 1.25 -3.46
CA ARG A 121 8.07 1.42 -2.02
C ARG A 121 8.90 0.47 -1.16
N ASN A 122 9.02 -0.79 -1.57
CA ASN A 122 9.84 -1.78 -0.85
C ASN A 122 11.32 -1.38 -0.88
N LEU A 123 11.80 -0.82 -1.98
CA LEU A 123 13.15 -0.28 -2.08
C LEU A 123 13.33 0.90 -1.13
N SER A 124 12.40 1.86 -1.12
CA SER A 124 12.46 2.99 -0.18
C SER A 124 12.39 2.56 1.29
N ASP A 125 11.56 1.57 1.62
CA ASP A 125 11.45 1.03 2.98
C ASP A 125 12.74 0.33 3.39
N THR A 126 13.38 -0.38 2.45
CA THR A 126 14.68 -1.01 2.69
C THR A 126 15.79 0.02 2.91
N GLU A 127 15.81 1.09 2.11
CA GLU A 127 16.73 2.22 2.28
C GLU A 127 16.50 2.95 3.61
N TYR A 128 15.24 3.13 4.00
CA TYR A 128 14.88 3.71 5.29
C TYR A 128 15.37 2.84 6.44
N LEU A 129 15.05 1.55 6.42
CA LEU A 129 15.48 0.60 7.45
C LEU A 129 17.00 0.50 7.54
N THR A 130 17.72 0.48 6.41
CA THR A 130 19.19 0.46 6.42
C THR A 130 19.78 1.74 6.99
N ARG A 131 19.18 2.91 6.72
CA ARG A 131 19.60 4.18 7.31
C ARG A 131 19.34 4.24 8.81
N GLU A 132 18.18 3.81 9.26
CA GLU A 132 17.85 3.71 10.70
C GLU A 132 18.73 2.68 11.42
N LEU A 133 19.07 1.56 10.76
CA LEU A 133 19.95 0.55 11.33
C LEU A 133 21.39 1.07 11.42
N ALA A 134 21.83 1.90 10.46
CA ALA A 134 23.12 2.58 10.53
C ALA A 134 23.17 3.62 11.66
N SER A 135 22.12 4.44 11.85
CA SER A 135 22.05 5.42 12.95
C SER A 135 22.02 4.71 14.32
N LEU A 136 21.22 3.65 14.46
CA LEU A 136 21.16 2.82 15.66
C LEU A 136 22.51 2.18 15.97
N ARG A 137 23.22 1.67 14.95
CA ARG A 137 24.56 1.09 15.12
C ARG A 137 25.58 2.10 15.64
N ILE A 138 25.53 3.35 15.18
CA ILE A 138 26.41 4.42 15.66
C ILE A 138 26.08 4.75 17.12
N ALA A 139 24.80 4.94 17.45
CA ALA A 139 24.36 5.21 18.83
C ALA A 139 24.75 4.07 19.80
N LEU A 140 24.59 2.81 19.38
CA LEU A 140 25.04 1.66 20.18
C LEU A 140 26.55 1.60 20.34
N ARG A 141 27.33 2.00 19.32
CA ARG A 141 28.79 2.09 19.42
C ARG A 141 29.23 3.13 20.45
N GLU A 142 28.52 4.24 20.56
CA GLU A 142 28.80 5.29 21.55
C GLU A 142 28.45 4.84 22.97
N VAL A 143 27.30 4.18 23.17
CA VAL A 143 26.84 3.71 24.50
C VAL A 143 27.59 2.45 24.98
N ALA A 144 28.12 1.64 24.07
CA ALA A 144 28.84 0.41 24.39
C ALA A 144 30.31 0.44 23.94
N THR A 145 31.00 1.58 24.09
CA THR A 145 32.46 1.49 24.07
C THR A 145 32.88 0.66 25.29
N ARG A 146 33.34 -0.57 25.02
CA ARG A 146 33.91 -1.50 26.01
C ARG A 146 34.88 -0.80 26.96
N ASP A 147 35.59 0.21 26.48
CA ASP A 147 36.53 1.00 27.27
C ASP A 147 35.83 1.97 28.24
N TYR A 148 34.68 2.54 27.89
CA TYR A 148 33.86 3.34 28.82
C TYR A 148 33.27 2.47 29.92
N VAL A 149 32.66 1.33 29.55
CA VAL A 149 32.12 0.36 30.53
C VAL A 149 33.23 -0.16 31.45
N ARG A 150 34.43 -0.41 30.91
CA ARG A 150 35.59 -0.84 31.69
C ARG A 150 36.18 0.27 32.56
N ALA A 151 36.16 1.51 32.10
CA ALA A 151 36.59 2.67 32.88
C ALA A 151 35.63 2.91 34.05
N GLU A 152 34.32 2.85 33.81
CA GLU A 152 33.31 3.03 34.85
C GLU A 152 33.35 1.89 35.88
N LEU A 153 33.49 0.64 35.43
CA LEU A 153 33.70 -0.50 36.33
C LEU A 153 34.97 -0.35 37.17
N ARG A 154 36.07 0.17 36.60
CA ARG A 154 37.29 0.43 37.37
C ARG A 154 37.10 1.59 38.35
N SER A 155 36.49 2.69 37.93
CA SER A 155 36.21 3.84 38.79
C SER A 155 35.36 3.43 39.98
N LEU A 156 34.29 2.68 39.77
CA LEU A 156 33.43 2.18 40.84
C LEU A 156 34.18 1.21 41.78
N LEU A 157 35.07 0.36 41.25
CA LEU A 157 35.89 -0.53 42.08
C LEU A 157 36.91 0.25 42.92
N GLU A 158 37.53 1.28 42.35
CA GLU A 158 38.47 2.18 43.05
C GLU A 158 37.75 2.91 44.19
N ASP A 159 36.59 3.51 43.91
CA ASP A 159 35.76 4.20 44.90
C ASP A 159 35.38 3.27 46.08
N MET A 160 35.04 2.00 45.79
CA MET A 160 34.71 1.02 46.84
C MET A 160 35.93 0.61 47.66
N LEU A 161 37.11 0.48 47.04
CA LEU A 161 38.36 0.18 47.72
C LEU A 161 38.79 1.33 48.64
N GLU A 162 38.74 2.56 48.14
CA GLU A 162 39.08 3.77 48.88
C GLU A 162 38.13 3.97 50.08
N ALA A 163 36.82 3.75 49.89
CA ALA A 163 35.85 3.76 50.99
C ALA A 163 36.12 2.68 52.05
N GLN A 164 36.63 1.50 51.64
CA GLN A 164 37.05 0.46 52.59
C GLN A 164 38.32 0.84 53.33
N GLU A 165 39.26 1.50 52.66
CA GLU A 165 40.54 1.91 53.22
C GLU A 165 40.39 3.09 54.18
N GLU A 166 39.52 4.07 53.88
CA GLU A 166 39.08 5.09 54.86
C GLU A 166 38.47 4.42 56.11
N LEU A 167 37.59 3.44 55.93
CA LEU A 167 37.01 2.70 57.06
C LEU A 167 38.07 1.95 57.90
N ARG A 168 39.17 1.55 57.27
CA ARG A 168 40.24 0.76 57.88
C ARG A 168 41.34 1.62 58.50
N THR A 169 41.61 2.80 57.95
CA THR A 169 42.58 3.78 58.45
C THR A 169 41.98 4.69 59.53
N HIS A 170 40.65 4.75 59.64
CA HIS A 170 39.97 5.39 60.75
C HIS A 170 40.05 4.51 62.03
N ASP A 171 41.25 4.37 62.58
CA ASP A 171 41.51 3.97 63.96
C ASP A 171 40.78 4.96 64.91
N PRO A 172 39.98 4.51 65.90
CA PRO A 172 39.12 5.38 66.71
C PRO A 172 39.92 6.08 67.83
N SER A 173 41.07 6.64 67.50
CA SER A 173 42.02 7.26 68.42
C SER A 173 42.07 8.77 68.21
N GLY A 174 40.93 9.46 68.35
CA GLY A 174 40.88 10.92 68.22
C GLY A 174 39.50 11.49 68.49
N GLN A 175 39.30 11.99 69.71
CA GLN A 175 38.06 12.64 70.15
C GLN A 175 37.80 13.92 69.35
N GLY A 176 36.67 13.99 68.65
CA GLY A 176 36.20 15.22 67.99
C GLY A 176 34.97 15.01 67.11
N GLN A 177 33.78 15.16 67.69
CA GLN A 177 32.46 15.38 67.06
C GLN A 177 32.19 14.67 65.72
N HIS A 178 31.65 13.46 65.83
CA HIS A 178 31.04 12.72 64.72
C HIS A 178 29.71 13.39 64.30
N GLU A 179 29.69 14.10 63.18
CA GLU A 179 28.44 14.34 62.46
C GLU A 179 28.19 13.13 61.55
N SER A 180 27.11 12.38 61.81
CA SER A 180 26.97 11.06 61.21
C SER A 180 26.76 11.15 59.69
N PRO A 181 27.27 10.20 58.89
CA PRO A 181 27.04 10.18 57.43
C PRO A 181 25.55 10.24 57.05
N ARG A 182 24.65 9.78 57.94
CA ARG A 182 23.21 9.85 57.73
C ARG A 182 22.67 11.28 57.72
N ASP A 183 23.28 12.18 58.50
CA ASP A 183 22.84 13.58 58.60
C ASP A 183 23.20 14.34 57.32
N LYS A 184 24.40 14.11 56.78
CA LYS A 184 24.84 14.65 55.47
C LYS A 184 23.95 14.16 54.31
N VAL A 185 23.57 12.88 54.31
CA VAL A 185 22.66 12.32 53.30
C VAL A 185 21.27 12.95 53.40
N ARG A 186 20.78 13.16 54.63
CA ARG A 186 19.47 13.76 54.88
C ARG A 186 19.40 15.22 54.46
N GLU A 187 20.49 15.95 54.62
CA GLU A 187 20.64 17.33 54.16
C GLU A 187 20.67 17.42 52.62
N LYS A 188 21.48 16.58 51.96
CA LYS A 188 21.50 16.51 50.47
C LYS A 188 20.14 16.14 49.88
N LEU A 189 19.40 15.22 50.50
CA LEU A 189 18.04 14.86 50.08
C LEU A 189 17.06 16.03 50.23
N LYS A 190 17.24 16.86 51.27
CA LYS A 190 16.42 18.04 51.53
C LYS A 190 16.71 19.13 50.49
N GLU A 191 17.98 19.36 50.17
CA GLU A 191 18.41 20.31 49.14
C GLU A 191 17.94 19.92 47.73
N GLN A 192 18.04 18.64 47.36
CA GLN A 192 17.53 18.14 46.07
C GLN A 192 16.02 18.29 45.96
N ARG A 193 15.27 17.99 47.03
CA ARG A 193 13.83 18.16 47.08
C ARG A 193 13.42 19.62 46.90
N ASP A 194 14.13 20.55 47.54
CA ASP A 194 13.83 21.97 47.44
C ASP A 194 14.20 22.55 46.06
N ARG A 195 15.27 22.05 45.43
CA ARG A 195 15.65 22.41 44.06
C ARG A 195 14.65 21.89 43.01
N GLN A 196 14.12 20.69 43.22
CA GLN A 196 13.14 20.06 42.32
C GLN A 196 11.73 20.65 42.47
N ARG A 197 11.42 21.27 43.63
CA ARG A 197 10.13 21.92 43.89
C ARG A 197 9.95 23.27 43.18
N ASN A 198 11.01 23.84 42.58
CA ASN A 198 10.97 25.22 42.07
C ASN A 198 10.96 25.51 40.55
N PRO A 199 10.66 24.59 39.60
CA PRO A 199 10.64 24.99 38.18
C PRO A 199 9.26 25.15 37.51
N ARG A 200 8.11 25.24 38.22
CA ARG A 200 6.79 25.11 37.51
C ARG A 200 5.67 26.14 37.71
N THR A 201 5.91 27.34 38.24
CA THR A 201 4.78 28.30 38.45
C THR A 201 4.93 29.70 37.82
N GLN A 202 5.92 29.95 36.95
CA GLN A 202 6.08 31.31 36.37
C GLN A 202 5.59 31.52 34.92
N GLN A 203 4.94 30.55 34.26
CA GLN A 203 4.39 30.80 32.91
C GLN A 203 2.97 30.24 32.74
N ILE A 204 1.98 30.98 33.24
CA ILE A 204 0.61 30.90 32.71
C ILE A 204 0.18 32.34 32.41
N PRO A 205 0.09 32.76 31.14
CA PRO A 205 -0.50 34.05 30.78
C PRO A 205 -1.94 34.13 31.28
N ARG A 206 -2.24 35.10 32.13
CA ARG A 206 -3.60 35.38 32.61
C ARG A 206 -4.45 35.89 31.42
N LEU A 207 -5.41 35.09 30.97
CA LEU A 207 -6.46 35.54 30.04
C LEU A 207 -7.35 36.58 30.73
N LYS A 208 -7.42 37.78 30.14
CA LYS A 208 -8.27 38.89 30.56
C LYS A 208 -9.74 38.54 30.27
N PRO A 209 -10.67 38.55 31.24
CA PRO A 209 -12.08 38.40 30.93
C PRO A 209 -12.59 39.67 30.23
N GLY A 210 -13.18 39.49 29.06
CA GLY A 210 -13.81 40.57 28.29
C GLY A 210 -15.05 41.09 29.00
N HIS A 211 -15.16 42.41 29.12
CA HIS A 211 -16.39 43.09 29.49
C HIS A 211 -17.44 42.89 28.39
N SER A 212 -18.50 42.15 28.70
CA SER A 212 -19.79 42.27 28.02
C SER A 212 -20.54 43.43 28.66
N THR A 213 -20.33 44.64 28.14
CA THR A 213 -21.23 45.76 28.42
C THR A 213 -22.45 45.62 27.52
N GLN A 214 -23.53 45.23 28.18
CA GLN A 214 -24.91 45.37 27.76
C GLN A 214 -25.17 46.82 27.34
N ASP A 215 -25.63 47.04 26.11
CA ASP A 215 -26.20 48.32 25.73
C ASP A 215 -27.56 48.14 25.06
N ARG A 216 -28.38 49.13 25.37
CA ARG A 216 -29.83 49.26 25.16
C ARG A 216 -30.19 49.63 23.73
#